data_AF-A0A1E7KU63-F1
#
_entry.id   AF-A0A1E7KU63-F1
#
_cell.length_a   1.000
_cell.length_b   1.000
_cell.length_c   1.000
_cell.angle_alpha   90.00
_cell.angle_beta   90.00
_cell.angle_gamma   90.00
#
_symmetry.space_group_name_H-M   'P 1'
#
loop_
_entity.id
_entity.type
_entity.pdbx_description
1 polymer ?
#
loop_
_entity_poly.entity_id
_entity_poly.type
_entity_poly.pdbx_seq_one_letter_code
_entity_poly.pdbx_strand_id
1 'polypeptide(L)'
;SLPAAWARLHGLPVPPDAPAFSRGAEAEPSLFDAGPPPLPEGVDPMTALLEVYAAQSARTKAAEHPERMRLLLAGESAGTLVAVEMGRTGVPWRADVHRGLLEELLGERYGGSGLPRRLAELEEEISAAFGPGVRVRPDLPAEVLRAFARAGVQLSSTRAWELKRVEHPAVEPLLRYKKLYRLWTAHGWSWLRSWVREGRFRAEYVPGGAASGRWTTNGGGALQIPKVVRRAVVADPGWRLVVADAGQMEPRVLAAVSRDPGLMAVAGSGEDLYTALSQRAFGGDRARAKLALLGAVYGQTSGDGLRYL
;
A
#
# COMPACT_ATOMS: atom_id res chain seq x y z
N SER A 1 -5.20 -24.04 0.51
CA SER A 1 -6.50 -24.43 1.13
C SER A 1 -6.37 -25.75 1.91
N LEU A 2 -7.38 -26.16 2.71
CA LEU A 2 -7.40 -27.48 3.36
C LEU A 2 -7.30 -28.65 2.36
N PRO A 3 -8.09 -28.70 1.26
CA PRO A 3 -7.94 -29.71 0.21
C PRO A 3 -6.52 -29.78 -0.37
N ALA A 4 -5.88 -28.65 -0.64
CA ALA A 4 -4.51 -28.63 -1.14
C ALA A 4 -3.49 -29.13 -0.09
N ALA A 5 -3.68 -28.79 1.19
CA ALA A 5 -2.82 -29.27 2.26
C ALA A 5 -2.95 -30.79 2.47
N TRP A 6 -4.18 -31.29 2.41
CA TRP A 6 -4.48 -32.72 2.53
C TRP A 6 -3.98 -33.51 1.32
N ALA A 7 -4.22 -33.05 0.09
CA ALA A 7 -3.72 -33.69 -1.13
C ALA A 7 -2.18 -33.81 -1.13
N ARG A 8 -1.47 -32.77 -0.69
CA ARG A 8 0.00 -32.80 -0.53
C ARG A 8 0.44 -33.87 0.49
N LEU A 9 -0.32 -34.06 1.56
CA LEU A 9 0.00 -35.05 2.59
C LEU A 9 -0.16 -36.48 2.06
N HIS A 10 -1.13 -36.71 1.18
CA HIS A 10 -1.46 -38.02 0.60
C HIS A 10 -0.80 -38.30 -0.75
N GLY A 11 0.08 -37.41 -1.24
CA GLY A 11 0.73 -37.56 -2.55
C GLY A 11 -0.24 -37.48 -3.74
N LEU A 12 -1.38 -36.82 -3.56
CA LEU A 12 -2.42 -36.66 -4.58
C LEU A 12 -2.21 -35.38 -5.40
N PRO A 13 -2.84 -35.27 -6.59
CA PRO A 13 -2.86 -34.03 -7.35
C PRO A 13 -3.34 -32.86 -6.49
N VAL A 14 -2.53 -31.81 -6.41
CA VAL A 14 -2.81 -30.65 -5.57
C VAL A 14 -3.77 -29.73 -6.31
N PRO A 15 -5.01 -29.50 -5.81
CA PRO A 15 -5.91 -28.54 -6.44
C PRO A 15 -5.30 -27.13 -6.39
N PRO A 16 -5.61 -26.27 -7.37
CA PRO A 16 -5.15 -24.88 -7.36
C PRO A 16 -5.65 -24.19 -6.08
N ASP A 17 -4.82 -23.32 -5.52
CA ASP A 17 -5.27 -22.45 -4.44
C ASP A 17 -6.37 -21.52 -4.97
N ALA A 18 -7.39 -21.28 -4.14
CA ALA A 18 -8.47 -20.39 -4.51
C ALA A 18 -7.90 -18.99 -4.80
N PRO A 19 -8.36 -18.30 -5.86
CA PRO A 19 -7.96 -16.92 -6.10
C PRO A 19 -8.31 -16.07 -4.89
N ALA A 20 -7.44 -15.11 -4.57
CA ALA A 20 -7.68 -14.21 -3.45
C ALA A 20 -8.98 -13.41 -3.69
N PHE A 21 -9.89 -13.45 -2.72
CA PHE A 21 -11.28 -13.06 -2.90
C PHE A 21 -11.44 -11.53 -2.85
N SER A 22 -11.28 -10.84 -3.98
CA SER A 22 -11.46 -9.38 -4.02
C SER A 22 -12.93 -8.99 -3.80
N ARG A 23 -13.28 -8.55 -2.58
CA ARG A 23 -14.61 -8.02 -2.23
C ARG A 23 -14.84 -6.56 -2.68
N GLY A 24 -14.18 -6.11 -3.74
CA GLY A 24 -14.46 -4.82 -4.36
C GLY A 24 -15.68 -4.91 -5.27
N ALA A 25 -16.58 -3.91 -5.22
CA ALA A 25 -17.89 -3.90 -5.87
C ALA A 25 -18.00 -4.64 -7.22
N GLU A 26 -19.09 -5.41 -7.33
CA GLU A 26 -19.60 -6.07 -8.55
C GLU A 26 -18.76 -7.24 -9.08
N ALA A 27 -18.12 -8.02 -8.21
CA ALA A 27 -18.16 -9.46 -8.41
C ALA A 27 -19.46 -9.95 -7.75
N GLU A 28 -20.61 -9.79 -8.45
CA GLU A 28 -21.65 -10.79 -8.22
C GLU A 28 -20.96 -12.13 -8.43
N PRO A 29 -21.00 -13.06 -7.45
CA PRO A 29 -20.45 -14.38 -7.70
C PRO A 29 -21.12 -14.88 -8.98
N SER A 30 -20.30 -15.15 -10.01
CA SER A 30 -20.83 -15.76 -11.22
C SER A 30 -21.57 -17.01 -10.78
N LEU A 31 -22.74 -17.29 -11.37
CA LEU A 31 -23.46 -18.53 -11.11
C LEU A 31 -22.58 -19.78 -11.33
N PHE A 32 -21.47 -19.61 -12.06
CA PHE A 32 -20.47 -20.62 -12.40
C PHE A 32 -19.13 -20.45 -11.68
N ASP A 33 -19.01 -19.52 -10.72
CA ASP A 33 -17.80 -19.45 -9.91
C ASP A 33 -17.69 -20.72 -9.08
N ALA A 34 -16.70 -21.55 -9.42
CA ALA A 34 -16.38 -22.73 -8.66
C ALA A 34 -16.02 -22.29 -7.23
N GLY A 35 -16.78 -22.80 -6.25
CA GLY A 35 -16.41 -22.68 -4.85
C GLY A 35 -15.02 -23.25 -4.57
N PRO A 36 -14.48 -23.07 -3.35
CA PRO A 36 -13.22 -23.70 -2.99
C PRO A 36 -13.27 -25.19 -3.33
N PRO A 37 -12.18 -25.77 -3.87
CA PRO A 37 -12.18 -27.16 -4.31
C PRO A 37 -12.65 -28.05 -3.15
N PRO A 38 -13.58 -28.98 -3.36
CA PRO A 38 -14.04 -29.85 -2.29
C PRO A 38 -12.92 -30.82 -1.88
N LEU A 39 -13.01 -31.35 -0.66
CA LEU A 39 -12.26 -32.55 -0.30
C LEU A 39 -12.78 -33.73 -1.14
N PRO A 40 -11.97 -34.78 -1.36
CA PRO A 40 -12.45 -35.98 -2.05
C PRO A 40 -13.66 -36.60 -1.36
N GLU A 41 -14.47 -37.30 -2.13
CA GLU A 41 -15.68 -37.96 -1.63
C GLU A 41 -15.34 -38.95 -0.49
N GLY A 42 -16.15 -38.94 0.56
CA GLY A 42 -15.94 -39.79 1.75
C GLY A 42 -14.90 -39.27 2.76
N VAL A 43 -14.22 -38.15 2.48
CA VAL A 43 -13.27 -37.54 3.43
C VAL A 43 -14.01 -36.56 4.34
N ASP A 44 -14.04 -36.88 5.64
CA ASP A 44 -14.58 -35.97 6.66
C ASP A 44 -13.67 -34.73 6.84
N PRO A 45 -14.20 -33.49 6.74
CA PRO A 45 -13.41 -32.27 6.85
C PRO A 45 -12.67 -32.10 8.18
N MET A 46 -13.27 -32.52 9.30
CA MET A 46 -12.63 -32.40 10.62
C MET A 46 -11.44 -33.35 10.73
N THR A 47 -11.63 -34.60 10.28
CA THR A 47 -10.58 -35.61 10.25
C THR A 47 -9.42 -35.16 9.37
N ALA A 48 -9.69 -34.66 8.16
CA ALA A 48 -8.66 -34.12 7.27
C ALA A 48 -7.90 -32.93 7.90
N LEU A 49 -8.62 -32.03 8.59
CA LEU A 49 -8.01 -30.89 9.28
C LEU A 49 -7.07 -31.34 10.40
N LEU A 50 -7.50 -32.29 11.24
CA LEU A 50 -6.68 -32.84 12.32
C LEU A 50 -5.43 -33.54 11.80
N GLU A 51 -5.56 -34.29 10.70
CA GLU A 51 -4.44 -34.97 10.04
C GLU A 51 -3.41 -33.97 9.51
N VAL A 52 -3.88 -32.95 8.77
CA VAL A 52 -3.03 -31.87 8.26
C VAL A 52 -2.33 -31.12 9.40
N TYR A 53 -3.06 -30.82 10.47
CA TYR A 53 -2.51 -30.15 11.65
C TYR A 53 -1.44 -31.00 12.36
N ALA A 54 -1.67 -32.30 12.51
CA ALA A 54 -0.69 -33.22 13.08
C ALA A 54 0.58 -33.28 12.23
N ALA A 55 0.44 -33.35 10.90
CA ALA A 55 1.57 -33.34 9.97
C ALA A 55 2.34 -31.99 9.97
N GLN A 56 1.64 -30.86 10.08
CA GLN A 56 2.26 -29.54 10.27
C GLN A 56 3.05 -29.48 11.59
N SER A 57 2.46 -29.99 12.68
CA SER A 57 3.09 -30.05 13.99
C SER A 57 4.36 -30.92 13.99
N ALA A 58 4.31 -32.08 13.32
CA ALA A 58 5.47 -32.96 13.17
C ALA A 58 6.61 -32.29 12.38
N ARG A 59 6.29 -31.66 11.24
CA ARG A 59 7.28 -30.91 10.43
C ARG A 59 7.88 -29.72 11.19
N THR A 60 7.07 -29.02 11.97
CA THR A 60 7.54 -27.91 12.82
C THR A 60 8.57 -28.39 13.84
N LYS A 61 8.32 -29.55 14.47
CA LYS A 61 9.26 -30.16 15.43
C LYS A 61 10.56 -30.64 14.78
N ALA A 62 10.51 -30.98 13.49
CA ALA A 62 11.67 -31.44 12.71
C ALA A 62 12.48 -30.30 12.07
N ALA A 63 12.06 -29.04 12.22
CA ALA A 63 12.81 -27.89 11.71
C ALA A 63 14.13 -27.70 12.47
N GLU A 64 15.11 -27.02 11.85
CA GLU A 64 16.40 -26.71 12.48
C GLU A 64 16.25 -25.91 13.79
N HIS A 65 15.25 -25.02 13.84
CA HIS A 65 14.89 -24.24 15.02
C HIS A 65 13.38 -24.34 15.29
N PRO A 66 12.91 -25.40 15.96
CA PRO A 66 11.48 -25.67 16.16
C PRO A 66 10.73 -24.54 16.87
N GLU A 67 11.36 -23.90 17.86
CA GLU A 67 10.78 -22.79 18.62
C GLU A 67 10.59 -21.53 17.75
N ARG A 68 11.55 -21.22 16.87
CA ARG A 68 11.46 -20.09 15.95
C ARG A 68 10.41 -20.35 14.87
N MET A 69 10.37 -21.58 14.33
CA MET A 69 9.36 -21.97 13.35
C MET A 69 7.95 -21.89 13.96
N ARG A 70 7.78 -22.39 15.19
CA ARG A 70 6.51 -22.28 15.92
C ARG A 70 6.09 -20.83 16.12
N LEU A 71 7.02 -19.94 16.50
CA LEU A 71 6.72 -18.52 16.67
C LEU A 71 6.27 -17.87 15.35
N LEU A 72 6.96 -18.17 14.24
CA LEU A 72 6.60 -17.69 12.91
C LEU A 72 5.19 -18.15 12.52
N LEU A 73 4.90 -19.44 12.64
CA LEU A 73 3.58 -20.01 12.31
C LEU A 73 2.46 -19.41 13.18
N ALA A 74 2.72 -19.22 14.47
CA ALA A 74 1.77 -18.58 15.37
C ALA A 74 1.52 -17.12 14.98
N GLY A 75 2.58 -16.38 14.61
CA GLY A 75 2.49 -15.00 14.14
C GLY A 75 1.67 -14.87 12.85
N GLU A 76 1.93 -15.70 11.85
CA GLU A 76 1.20 -15.72 10.58
C GLU A 76 -0.27 -16.11 10.77
N SER A 77 -0.54 -17.11 11.62
CA SER A 77 -1.90 -17.55 11.93
C SER A 77 -2.70 -16.46 12.65
N ALA A 78 -2.10 -15.83 13.66
CA ALA A 78 -2.71 -14.72 14.37
C ALA A 78 -2.94 -13.52 13.44
N GLY A 79 -1.98 -13.20 12.57
CA GLY A 79 -2.12 -12.15 11.57
C GLY A 79 -3.29 -12.40 10.62
N THR A 80 -3.48 -13.65 10.19
CA THR A 80 -4.60 -14.06 9.32
C THR A 80 -5.95 -13.89 10.02
N LEU A 81 -6.06 -14.29 11.29
CA LEU A 81 -7.28 -14.07 12.08
C LEU A 81 -7.60 -12.58 12.23
N VAL A 82 -6.60 -11.77 12.59
CA VAL A 82 -6.74 -10.31 12.72
C VAL A 82 -7.16 -9.68 11.38
N ALA A 83 -6.57 -10.10 10.26
CA ALA A 83 -6.95 -9.62 8.93
C ALA A 83 -8.42 -9.88 8.59
N VAL A 84 -8.94 -11.06 8.94
CA VAL A 84 -10.36 -11.41 8.76
C VAL A 84 -11.25 -10.54 9.65
N GLU A 85 -10.88 -10.36 10.92
CA GLU A 85 -11.61 -9.49 11.86
C GLU A 85 -11.62 -8.03 11.39
N MET A 86 -10.48 -7.52 10.91
CA MET A 86 -10.35 -6.17 10.35
C MET A 86 -11.22 -6.00 9.11
N GLY A 87 -11.25 -6.98 8.20
CA GLY A 87 -12.11 -6.94 7.02
C GLY A 87 -13.60 -7.02 7.37
N ARG A 88 -13.97 -7.84 8.37
CA ARG A 88 -15.35 -7.99 8.87
C ARG A 88 -15.82 -6.79 9.68
N THR A 89 -14.95 -6.13 10.43
CA THR A 89 -15.29 -4.95 11.24
C THR A 89 -15.27 -3.70 10.37
N GLY A 90 -14.24 -3.54 9.56
CA GLY A 90 -13.99 -2.36 8.74
C GLY A 90 -13.54 -1.14 9.56
N VAL A 91 -12.89 -0.22 8.87
CA VAL A 91 -12.48 1.07 9.44
C VAL A 91 -13.67 2.03 9.38
N PRO A 92 -14.02 2.74 10.46
CA PRO A 92 -15.13 3.69 10.42
C PRO A 92 -14.84 4.79 9.40
N TRP A 93 -15.81 5.02 8.51
CA TRP A 93 -15.63 5.87 7.33
C TRP A 93 -16.90 6.65 6.99
N ARG A 94 -16.80 7.98 7.01
CA ARG A 94 -17.88 8.91 6.70
C ARG A 94 -17.93 9.23 5.22
N ALA A 95 -18.87 8.59 4.52
CA ALA A 95 -19.05 8.74 3.09
C ALA A 95 -19.49 10.17 2.69
N ASP A 96 -20.25 10.84 3.54
CA ASP A 96 -20.62 12.25 3.42
C ASP A 96 -19.39 13.16 3.47
N VAL A 97 -18.52 12.97 4.46
CA VAL A 97 -17.25 13.72 4.57
C VAL A 97 -16.35 13.46 3.36
N HIS A 98 -16.29 12.21 2.88
CA HIS A 98 -15.51 11.89 1.68
C HIS A 98 -16.10 12.57 0.42
N ARG A 99 -17.43 12.56 0.23
CA ARG A 99 -18.05 13.26 -0.91
C ARG A 99 -17.78 14.76 -0.87
N GLY A 100 -17.98 15.40 0.29
CA GLY A 100 -17.67 16.82 0.45
C GLY A 100 -16.21 17.14 0.16
N LEU A 101 -15.27 16.27 0.55
CA LEU A 101 -13.86 16.40 0.19
C LEU A 101 -13.61 16.33 -1.32
N LEU A 102 -14.28 15.41 -2.02
CA LEU A 102 -14.13 15.27 -3.46
C LEU A 102 -14.72 16.48 -4.18
N GLU A 103 -15.87 16.98 -3.73
CA GLU A 103 -16.48 18.22 -4.25
C GLU A 103 -15.58 19.43 -4.02
N GLU A 104 -14.99 19.57 -2.82
CA GLU A 104 -14.04 20.63 -2.46
C GLU A 104 -12.81 20.63 -3.39
N LEU A 105 -12.25 19.46 -3.70
CA LEU A 105 -10.97 19.34 -4.40
C LEU A 105 -11.08 19.19 -5.92
N LEU A 106 -12.15 18.55 -6.40
CA LEU A 106 -12.34 18.20 -7.81
C LEU A 106 -13.47 19.01 -8.47
N GLY A 107 -14.34 19.64 -7.68
CA GLY A 107 -15.52 20.35 -8.15
C GLY A 107 -16.65 19.42 -8.60
N GLU A 108 -17.65 20.01 -9.26
CA GLU A 108 -18.83 19.31 -9.75
C GLU A 108 -18.50 18.24 -10.79
N ARG A 109 -19.30 17.17 -10.81
CA ARG A 109 -19.24 16.10 -11.81
C ARG A 109 -20.28 16.35 -12.89
N TYR A 110 -19.84 16.76 -14.07
CA TYR A 110 -20.74 16.87 -15.23
C TYR A 110 -21.22 15.47 -15.67
N GLY A 111 -22.53 15.22 -15.59
CA GLY A 111 -23.21 14.14 -16.32
C GLY A 111 -22.71 12.70 -16.12
N GLY A 112 -22.03 12.38 -15.02
CA GLY A 112 -21.62 11.00 -14.71
C GLY A 112 -20.40 10.46 -15.48
N SER A 113 -20.06 10.95 -16.67
CA SER A 113 -18.95 10.41 -17.49
C SER A 113 -17.82 11.40 -17.79
N GLY A 114 -17.95 12.67 -17.42
CA GLY A 114 -16.95 13.70 -17.68
C GLY A 114 -15.85 13.81 -16.61
N LEU A 115 -14.79 14.53 -16.98
CA LEU A 115 -13.80 15.03 -16.01
C LEU A 115 -14.50 15.92 -14.97
N PRO A 116 -14.15 15.80 -13.68
CA PRO A 116 -14.53 16.78 -12.68
C PRO A 116 -14.12 18.18 -13.12
N ARG A 117 -14.94 19.20 -12.78
CA ARG A 117 -14.75 20.59 -13.21
C ARG A 117 -13.31 21.08 -13.05
N ARG A 118 -12.67 20.83 -11.91
CA ARG A 118 -11.32 21.33 -11.65
C ARG A 118 -10.24 20.67 -12.52
N LEU A 119 -10.46 19.42 -12.93
CA LEU A 119 -9.57 18.73 -13.86
C LEU A 119 -9.75 19.25 -15.30
N ALA A 120 -10.98 19.58 -15.70
CA ALA A 120 -11.25 20.20 -16.99
C ALA A 120 -10.62 21.61 -17.09
N GLU A 121 -10.79 22.44 -16.06
CA GLU A 121 -10.15 23.76 -15.98
C GLU A 121 -8.62 23.67 -16.08
N LEU A 122 -8.01 22.69 -15.41
CA LEU A 122 -6.57 22.45 -15.49
C LEU A 122 -6.12 21.93 -16.86
N GLU A 123 -6.93 21.09 -17.54
CA GLU A 123 -6.64 20.65 -18.91
C GLU A 123 -6.61 21.84 -19.89
N GLU A 124 -7.54 22.78 -19.73
CA GLU A 124 -7.58 24.02 -20.50
C GLU A 124 -6.38 24.92 -20.19
N GLU A 125 -6.05 25.13 -18.92
CA GLU A 125 -4.88 25.91 -18.48
C GLU A 125 -3.56 25.34 -19.03
N ILE A 126 -3.39 24.01 -18.95
CA ILE A 126 -2.22 23.31 -19.50
C ILE A 126 -2.15 23.50 -21.01
N SER A 127 -3.28 23.31 -21.71
CA SER A 127 -3.35 23.45 -23.16
C SER A 127 -3.00 24.88 -23.60
N ALA A 128 -3.56 25.89 -22.94
CA ALA A 128 -3.29 27.30 -23.20
C ALA A 128 -1.81 27.66 -22.98
N ALA A 129 -1.14 27.05 -21.99
CA ALA A 129 0.27 27.27 -21.71
C ALA A 129 1.21 26.78 -22.83
N PHE A 130 0.75 25.92 -23.74
CA PHE A 130 1.51 25.50 -24.93
C PHE A 130 1.16 26.31 -26.20
N GLY A 131 0.26 27.29 -26.10
CA GLY A 131 -0.10 28.21 -27.18
C GLY A 131 -1.52 28.02 -27.74
N PRO A 132 -1.99 28.98 -28.56
CA PRO A 132 -3.34 28.96 -29.10
C PRO A 132 -3.56 27.77 -30.04
N GLY A 133 -4.72 27.13 -29.92
CA GLY A 133 -5.10 25.97 -30.74
C GLY A 133 -4.39 24.66 -30.39
N VAL A 134 -3.49 24.67 -29.40
CA VAL A 134 -2.88 23.45 -28.88
C VAL A 134 -3.82 22.81 -27.87
N ARG A 135 -4.07 21.50 -28.02
CA ARG A 135 -4.78 20.68 -27.03
C ARG A 135 -3.85 19.60 -26.52
N VAL A 136 -3.74 19.49 -25.20
CA VAL A 136 -2.88 18.49 -24.53
C VAL A 136 -3.71 17.71 -23.55
N ARG A 137 -3.75 16.38 -23.69
CA ARG A 137 -4.36 15.50 -22.68
C ARG A 137 -3.36 15.19 -21.56
N PRO A 138 -3.51 15.74 -20.34
CA PRO A 138 -2.47 15.65 -19.32
C PRO A 138 -2.40 14.27 -18.65
N ASP A 139 -3.44 13.46 -18.80
CA ASP A 139 -3.50 12.07 -18.35
C ASP A 139 -2.66 11.12 -19.22
N LEU A 140 -2.32 11.53 -20.45
CA LEU A 140 -1.50 10.76 -21.38
C LEU A 140 -0.03 11.24 -21.36
N PRO A 141 0.91 10.49 -20.75
CA PRO A 141 2.30 10.91 -20.65
C PRO A 141 2.94 11.22 -22.01
N ALA A 142 2.62 10.45 -23.05
CA ALA A 142 3.17 10.63 -24.39
C ALA A 142 2.70 11.94 -25.06
N GLU A 143 1.51 12.44 -24.74
CA GLU A 143 1.05 13.74 -25.24
C GLU A 143 1.78 14.89 -24.54
N VAL A 144 1.93 14.79 -23.22
CA VAL A 144 2.70 15.76 -22.43
C VAL A 144 4.13 15.87 -22.94
N LEU A 145 4.82 14.74 -23.14
CA LEU A 145 6.20 14.74 -23.66
C LEU A 145 6.29 15.39 -25.06
N ARG A 146 5.34 15.08 -25.95
CA ARG A 146 5.27 15.69 -27.29
C ARG A 146 5.02 17.20 -27.22
N ALA A 147 4.17 17.66 -26.31
CA ALA A 147 3.89 19.08 -26.12
C ALA A 147 5.14 19.85 -25.66
N PHE A 148 5.86 19.33 -24.65
CA PHE A 148 7.13 19.90 -24.20
C PHE A 148 8.19 19.89 -25.30
N ALA A 149 8.33 18.79 -26.04
CA ALA A 149 9.29 18.70 -27.14
C ALA A 149 9.04 19.75 -28.24
N ARG A 150 7.76 20.01 -28.58
CA ARG A 150 7.36 21.08 -29.52
C ARG A 150 7.67 22.48 -28.98
N ALA A 151 7.59 22.67 -27.66
CA ALA A 151 7.99 23.89 -26.98
C ALA A 151 9.52 24.00 -26.77
N GLY A 152 10.32 23.10 -27.35
CA GLY A 152 11.78 23.12 -27.26
C GLY A 152 12.36 22.51 -25.98
N VAL A 153 11.52 21.91 -25.12
CA VAL A 153 11.94 21.27 -23.86
C VAL A 153 11.98 19.76 -24.03
N GLN A 154 13.17 19.17 -23.91
CA GLN A 154 13.33 17.72 -23.94
C GLN A 154 13.15 17.13 -22.55
N LEU A 155 12.18 16.22 -22.42
CA LEU A 155 11.89 15.48 -21.21
C LEU A 155 11.97 13.96 -21.49
N SER A 156 12.57 13.22 -20.57
CA SER A 156 12.63 11.76 -20.58
C SER A 156 11.42 11.13 -19.88
N SER A 157 10.80 11.84 -18.94
CA SER A 157 9.61 11.40 -18.23
C SER A 157 8.73 12.57 -17.79
N THR A 158 7.49 12.25 -17.39
CA THR A 158 6.58 13.22 -16.79
C THR A 158 6.59 13.14 -15.25
N ARG A 159 7.66 12.58 -14.65
CA ARG A 159 7.76 12.46 -13.20
C ARG A 159 7.93 13.84 -12.57
N ALA A 160 7.39 14.01 -11.37
CA ALA A 160 7.36 15.31 -10.71
C ALA A 160 8.75 15.92 -10.50
N TRP A 161 9.77 15.11 -10.19
CA TRP A 161 11.14 15.60 -9.98
C TRP A 161 11.75 16.19 -11.26
N GLU A 162 11.39 15.65 -12.42
CA GLU A 162 11.92 16.09 -13.71
C GLU A 162 11.16 17.33 -14.19
N LEU A 163 9.83 17.29 -14.10
CA LEU A 163 8.98 18.45 -14.41
C LEU A 163 9.37 19.70 -13.61
N LYS A 164 9.72 19.53 -12.34
CA LYS A 164 10.15 20.63 -11.46
C LYS A 164 11.49 21.27 -11.86
N ARG A 165 12.26 20.66 -12.75
CA ARG A 165 13.52 21.22 -13.26
C ARG A 165 13.33 22.08 -14.52
N VAL A 166 12.11 22.14 -15.03
CA VAL A 166 11.76 22.89 -16.24
C VAL A 166 11.07 24.19 -15.85
N GLU A 167 11.52 25.29 -16.42
CA GLU A 167 10.82 26.57 -16.36
C GLU A 167 9.84 26.66 -17.53
N HIS A 168 8.57 26.32 -17.30
CA HIS A 168 7.51 26.44 -18.30
C HIS A 168 6.15 26.64 -17.60
N PRO A 169 5.28 27.54 -18.11
CA PRO A 169 4.00 27.86 -17.46
C PRO A 169 3.09 26.64 -17.25
N ALA A 170 3.16 25.64 -18.13
CA ALA A 170 2.38 24.41 -17.99
C ALA A 170 2.80 23.49 -16.82
N VAL A 171 3.97 23.68 -16.20
CA VAL A 171 4.51 22.74 -15.20
C VAL A 171 3.67 22.70 -13.92
N GLU A 172 3.37 23.86 -13.33
CA GLU A 172 2.61 23.93 -12.08
C GLU A 172 1.15 23.41 -12.26
N PRO A 173 0.40 23.81 -13.31
CA PRO A 173 -0.90 23.24 -13.61
C PRO A 173 -0.85 21.73 -13.85
N LEU A 174 0.17 21.23 -14.56
CA LEU A 174 0.34 19.80 -14.79
C LEU A 174 0.59 19.01 -13.50
N LEU A 175 1.41 19.52 -12.59
CA LEU A 175 1.65 18.89 -11.28
C LEU A 175 0.36 18.84 -10.44
N ARG A 176 -0.44 19.92 -10.48
CA ARG A 176 -1.76 19.96 -9.83
C ARG A 176 -2.73 18.98 -10.45
N TYR A 177 -2.82 18.93 -11.78
CA TYR A 177 -3.65 17.98 -12.51
C TYR A 177 -3.30 16.56 -12.10
N LYS A 178 -2.02 16.18 -12.15
CA LYS A 178 -1.58 14.81 -11.82
C LYS A 178 -1.91 14.42 -10.38
N LYS A 179 -1.85 15.36 -9.44
CA LYS A 179 -2.24 15.14 -8.04
C LYS A 179 -3.74 14.89 -7.91
N LEU A 180 -4.57 15.75 -8.51
CA LEU A 180 -6.03 15.64 -8.47
C LEU A 180 -6.54 14.44 -9.27
N TYR A 181 -5.96 14.17 -10.43
CA TYR A 181 -6.29 13.02 -11.27
C TYR A 181 -6.02 11.70 -10.54
N ARG A 182 -4.89 11.60 -9.81
CA ARG A 182 -4.62 10.44 -8.95
C ARG A 182 -5.63 10.31 -7.82
N LEU A 183 -6.01 11.41 -7.17
CA LEU A 183 -7.06 11.39 -6.15
C LEU A 183 -8.38 10.88 -6.74
N TRP A 184 -8.80 11.42 -7.88
CA TRP A 184 -10.04 11.08 -8.56
C TRP A 184 -10.07 9.60 -8.97
N THR A 185 -9.01 9.10 -9.59
CA THR A 185 -8.95 7.73 -10.09
C THR A 185 -8.74 6.70 -8.99
N ALA A 186 -7.88 6.98 -8.00
CA ALA A 186 -7.54 6.01 -6.96
C ALA A 186 -8.47 6.05 -5.75
N HIS A 187 -9.09 7.20 -5.43
CA HIS A 187 -9.93 7.38 -4.23
C HIS A 187 -11.19 8.22 -4.50
N GLY A 188 -11.61 8.39 -5.75
CA GLY A 188 -12.81 9.17 -6.08
C GLY A 188 -14.12 8.45 -5.78
N TRP A 189 -15.21 8.94 -6.38
CA TRP A 189 -16.55 8.42 -6.14
C TRP A 189 -16.71 6.92 -6.44
N SER A 190 -16.02 6.39 -7.45
CA SER A 190 -16.06 4.96 -7.75
C SER A 190 -15.47 4.14 -6.59
N TRP A 191 -14.27 4.53 -6.13
CA TRP A 191 -13.65 3.92 -4.96
C TRP A 191 -14.56 3.98 -3.73
N LEU A 192 -15.19 5.13 -3.48
CA LEU A 192 -16.08 5.29 -2.35
C LEU A 192 -17.26 4.32 -2.42
N ARG A 193 -17.89 4.15 -3.58
CA ARG A 193 -18.97 3.15 -3.77
C ARG A 193 -18.46 1.72 -3.62
N SER A 194 -17.27 1.43 -4.13
CA SER A 194 -16.74 0.07 -4.14
C SER A 194 -16.31 -0.44 -2.77
N TRP A 195 -15.80 0.44 -1.92
CA TRP A 195 -15.08 0.03 -0.70
C TRP A 195 -15.73 0.49 0.60
N VAL A 196 -16.69 1.41 0.54
CA VAL A 196 -17.38 1.93 1.73
C VAL A 196 -18.84 1.54 1.70
N ARG A 197 -19.26 0.80 2.73
CA ARG A 197 -20.65 0.38 2.96
C ARG A 197 -20.95 0.38 4.45
N GLU A 198 -22.18 0.71 4.82
CA GLU A 198 -22.62 0.73 6.23
C GLU A 198 -21.73 1.61 7.13
N GLY A 199 -21.20 2.73 6.59
CA GLY A 199 -20.29 3.61 7.33
C GLY A 199 -18.91 3.01 7.61
N ARG A 200 -18.51 1.94 6.90
CA ARG A 200 -17.24 1.25 7.07
C ARG A 200 -16.48 1.13 5.74
N PHE A 201 -15.20 1.47 5.75
CA PHE A 201 -14.25 1.06 4.73
C PHE A 201 -13.79 -0.38 5.01
N ARG A 202 -14.03 -1.28 4.05
CA ARG A 202 -13.81 -2.72 4.21
C ARG A 202 -12.82 -3.24 3.17
N ALA A 203 -11.54 -3.05 3.45
CA ALA A 203 -10.48 -3.66 2.66
C ALA A 203 -10.25 -5.13 3.04
N GLU A 204 -9.71 -5.90 2.10
CA GLU A 204 -9.16 -7.21 2.37
C GLU A 204 -7.66 -7.06 2.65
N TYR A 205 -7.23 -7.51 3.83
CA TYR A 205 -5.84 -7.53 4.24
C TYR A 205 -5.27 -8.92 4.00
N VAL A 206 -4.08 -8.99 3.41
CA VAL A 206 -3.40 -10.24 3.06
C VAL A 206 -2.06 -10.29 3.80
N PRO A 207 -2.02 -10.91 4.99
CA PRO A 207 -0.77 -11.22 5.68
C PRO A 207 0.17 -12.03 4.78
N GLY A 208 1.47 -11.76 4.86
CA GLY A 208 2.47 -12.43 4.04
C GLY A 208 2.35 -12.20 2.53
N GLY A 209 1.53 -11.24 2.08
CA GLY A 209 1.27 -11.04 0.64
C GLY A 209 2.44 -10.45 -0.15
N ALA A 210 3.43 -9.85 0.52
CA ALA A 210 4.66 -9.40 -0.12
C ALA A 210 5.80 -10.40 0.13
N ALA A 211 6.78 -10.47 -0.78
CA ALA A 211 7.96 -11.32 -0.63
C ALA A 211 8.78 -11.06 0.65
N SER A 212 8.65 -9.86 1.24
CA SER A 212 9.28 -9.49 2.51
C SER A 212 8.51 -9.95 3.76
N GLY A 213 7.37 -10.63 3.61
CA GLY A 213 6.44 -10.98 4.69
C GLY A 213 5.48 -9.83 5.08
N ARG A 214 5.62 -8.65 4.46
CA ARG A 214 4.69 -7.54 4.72
C ARG A 214 3.27 -7.88 4.29
N TRP A 215 2.31 -7.33 5.02
CA TRP A 215 0.92 -7.37 4.63
C TRP A 215 0.72 -6.60 3.33
N THR A 216 -0.11 -7.12 2.46
CA THR A 216 -0.66 -6.41 1.31
C THR A 216 -2.16 -6.25 1.48
N THR A 217 -2.80 -5.58 0.53
CA THR A 217 -4.26 -5.46 0.52
C THR A 217 -4.77 -5.74 -0.87
N ASN A 218 -5.86 -6.50 -0.95
CA ASN A 218 -6.57 -6.67 -2.21
C ASN A 218 -7.64 -5.60 -2.32
N GLY A 219 -7.37 -4.67 -3.24
CA GLY A 219 -8.25 -3.56 -3.55
C GLY A 219 -8.34 -2.50 -2.45
N GLY A 220 -8.98 -1.39 -2.79
CA GLY A 220 -9.16 -0.22 -1.91
C GLY A 220 -7.87 0.54 -1.57
N GLY A 221 -6.68 0.00 -1.85
CA GLY A 221 -5.41 0.65 -1.51
C GLY A 221 -5.30 0.97 -0.03
N ALA A 222 -5.79 0.08 0.85
CA ALA A 222 -5.96 0.36 2.29
C ALA A 222 -4.66 0.80 2.98
N LEU A 223 -3.51 0.30 2.52
CA LEU A 223 -2.19 0.66 3.05
C LEU A 223 -1.66 2.00 2.53
N GLN A 224 -2.34 2.61 1.55
CA GLN A 224 -1.86 3.79 0.83
C GLN A 224 -2.89 4.93 0.78
N ILE A 225 -3.79 5.02 1.77
CA ILE A 225 -4.79 6.10 1.83
C ILE A 225 -4.09 7.47 1.99
N PRO A 226 -4.29 8.42 1.06
CA PRO A 226 -3.70 9.75 1.11
C PRO A 226 -4.14 10.52 2.35
N LYS A 227 -3.24 11.31 2.95
CA LYS A 227 -3.53 12.11 4.17
C LYS A 227 -4.80 12.95 4.04
N VAL A 228 -5.05 13.51 2.86
CA VAL A 228 -6.24 14.33 2.59
C VAL A 228 -7.54 13.52 2.69
N VAL A 229 -7.53 12.27 2.21
CA VAL A 229 -8.69 11.35 2.23
C VAL A 229 -8.94 10.83 3.64
N ARG A 230 -7.91 10.73 4.49
CA ARG A 230 -8.04 10.29 5.90
C ARG A 230 -8.98 11.18 6.72
N ARG A 231 -9.34 12.39 6.26
CA ARG A 231 -10.41 13.22 6.86
C ARG A 231 -11.75 12.48 6.97
N ALA A 232 -12.00 11.51 6.08
CA ALA A 232 -13.21 10.70 6.11
C ALA A 232 -13.17 9.57 7.15
N VAL A 233 -12.02 9.30 7.77
CA VAL A 233 -11.89 8.34 8.86
C VAL A 233 -12.29 9.04 10.16
N VAL A 234 -13.53 8.82 10.58
CA VAL A 234 -14.11 9.47 11.77
C VAL A 234 -14.58 8.38 12.71
N ALA A 235 -14.22 8.48 13.99
CA ALA A 235 -14.64 7.52 15.00
C ALA A 235 -16.17 7.45 15.14
N ASP A 236 -16.68 6.31 15.58
CA ASP A 236 -18.09 6.17 15.94
C ASP A 236 -18.45 7.05 17.15
N PRO A 237 -19.74 7.41 17.34
CA PRO A 237 -20.18 8.17 18.51
C PRO A 237 -19.76 7.48 19.82
N GLY A 238 -19.06 8.22 20.69
CA GLY A 238 -18.53 7.69 21.96
C GLY A 238 -17.17 6.99 21.84
N TRP A 239 -16.62 6.83 20.64
CA TRP A 239 -15.33 6.19 20.40
C TRP A 239 -14.24 7.21 20.06
N ARG A 240 -12.98 6.77 20.16
CA ARG A 240 -11.80 7.51 19.69
C ARG A 240 -10.90 6.59 18.89
N LEU A 241 -10.21 7.14 17.89
CA LEU A 241 -9.20 6.42 17.14
C LEU A 241 -7.85 6.55 17.85
N VAL A 242 -7.18 5.42 18.06
CA VAL A 242 -5.81 5.36 18.57
C VAL A 242 -4.91 4.99 17.40
N VAL A 243 -3.92 5.83 17.12
CA VAL A 243 -2.92 5.58 16.08
C VAL A 243 -1.59 5.33 16.76
N ALA A 244 -1.05 4.13 16.56
CA ALA A 244 0.27 3.74 17.03
C ALA A 244 1.16 3.42 15.83
N ASP A 245 2.35 4.00 15.81
CA ASP A 245 3.38 3.73 14.80
C ASP A 245 4.70 3.44 15.53
N ALA A 246 5.39 2.41 15.08
CA ALA A 246 6.65 2.00 15.67
C ALA A 246 7.77 2.93 15.19
N GLY A 247 8.23 3.79 16.08
CA GLY A 247 9.32 4.71 15.80
C GLY A 247 10.59 3.97 15.35
N GLN A 248 11.00 4.20 14.10
CA GLN A 248 12.29 3.74 13.57
C GLN A 248 12.45 2.21 13.63
N MET A 249 11.38 1.47 13.32
CA MET A 249 11.39 0.00 13.40
C MET A 249 12.52 -0.64 12.59
N GLU A 250 12.68 -0.29 11.31
CA GLU A 250 13.67 -0.90 10.42
C GLU A 250 15.13 -0.76 10.94
N PRO A 251 15.63 0.44 11.30
CA PRO A 251 16.98 0.55 11.85
C PRO A 251 17.15 -0.11 13.23
N ARG A 252 16.08 -0.19 14.04
CA ARG A 252 16.11 -0.94 15.30
C ARG A 252 16.22 -2.45 15.06
N VAL A 253 15.50 -2.97 14.06
CA VAL A 253 15.63 -4.36 13.61
C VAL A 253 17.03 -4.60 13.06
N LEU A 254 17.59 -3.68 12.27
CA LEU A 254 18.97 -3.79 11.80
C LEU A 254 19.96 -3.89 12.97
N ALA A 255 19.84 -3.04 13.99
CA ALA A 255 20.70 -3.09 15.17
C ALA A 255 20.64 -4.47 15.88
N ALA A 256 19.44 -5.05 15.99
CA ALA A 256 19.26 -6.36 16.60
C ALA A 256 19.83 -7.51 15.75
N VAL A 257 19.70 -7.43 14.42
CA VAL A 257 20.16 -8.46 13.49
C VAL A 257 21.68 -8.40 13.27
N SER A 258 22.23 -7.20 13.09
CA SER A 258 23.69 -7.02 12.89
C SER A 258 24.47 -7.25 14.17
N ARG A 259 23.84 -7.04 15.34
CA ARG A 259 24.47 -7.03 16.66
C ARG A 259 25.64 -6.05 16.77
N ASP A 260 25.63 -5.00 15.93
CA ASP A 260 26.65 -3.96 15.99
C ASP A 260 26.54 -3.20 17.33
N PRO A 261 27.60 -3.16 18.16
CA PRO A 261 27.54 -2.52 19.48
C PRO A 261 27.16 -1.04 19.41
N GLY A 262 27.61 -0.34 18.37
CA GLY A 262 27.31 1.09 18.15
C GLY A 262 25.82 1.31 17.91
N LEU A 263 25.24 0.60 16.94
CA LEU A 263 23.81 0.66 16.60
C LEU A 263 22.94 0.16 17.74
N MET A 264 23.33 -0.90 18.45
CA MET A 264 22.59 -1.38 19.63
C MET A 264 22.56 -0.34 20.75
N ALA A 265 23.68 0.33 21.02
CA ALA A 265 23.73 1.40 22.02
C ALA A 265 22.86 2.60 21.63
N VAL A 266 22.87 3.00 20.36
CA VAL A 266 22.01 4.08 19.85
C VAL A 266 20.53 3.67 19.94
N ALA A 267 20.19 2.45 19.51
CA ALA A 267 18.81 1.94 19.55
C ALA A 267 18.28 1.77 20.98
N GLY A 268 19.13 1.42 21.95
CA GLY A 268 18.76 1.23 23.36
C GLY A 268 18.64 2.50 24.19
N SER A 269 19.05 3.66 23.67
CA SER A 269 19.15 4.92 24.43
C SER A 269 17.82 5.53 24.89
N GLY A 270 16.68 5.07 24.35
CA GLY A 270 15.36 5.70 24.55
C GLY A 270 15.17 7.03 23.79
N GLU A 271 16.24 7.56 23.18
CA GLU A 271 16.21 8.74 22.33
C GLU A 271 15.85 8.40 20.87
N ASP A 272 15.63 9.44 20.06
CA ASP A 272 15.50 9.28 18.60
C ASP A 272 16.79 8.70 18.02
N LEU A 273 16.70 7.52 17.39
CA LEU A 273 17.84 6.78 16.86
C LEU A 273 18.69 7.63 15.89
N TYR A 274 18.05 8.42 15.04
CA TYR A 274 18.78 9.27 14.08
C TYR A 274 19.47 10.45 14.76
N THR A 275 18.87 11.03 15.81
CA THR A 275 19.51 12.08 16.63
C THR A 275 20.72 11.53 17.37
N ALA A 276 20.59 10.40 18.06
CA ALA A 276 21.71 9.80 18.78
C ALA A 276 22.83 9.34 17.82
N LEU A 277 22.47 8.85 16.63
CA LEU A 277 23.43 8.55 15.56
C LEU A 277 24.12 9.82 15.04
N SER A 278 23.36 10.91 14.84
CA SER A 278 23.92 12.13 14.28
C SER A 278 24.93 12.81 15.20
N GLN A 279 24.67 12.79 16.51
CA GLN A 279 25.60 13.30 17.51
C GLN A 279 26.93 12.53 17.54
N ARG A 280 26.90 11.23 17.24
CA ARG A 280 28.11 10.38 17.24
C ARG A 280 28.93 10.48 15.96
N ALA A 281 28.28 10.55 14.79
CA ALA A 281 28.96 10.32 13.51
C ALA A 281 28.65 11.36 12.41
N PHE A 282 27.71 12.28 12.62
CA PHE A 282 27.26 13.22 11.58
C PHE A 282 27.24 14.68 12.04
N GLY A 283 28.02 15.04 13.05
CA GLY A 283 28.12 16.42 13.54
C GLY A 283 26.79 17.01 14.01
N GLY A 284 25.85 16.17 14.46
CA GLY A 284 24.50 16.57 14.86
C GLY A 284 23.47 16.62 13.74
N ASP A 285 23.85 16.45 12.47
CA ASP A 285 22.88 16.47 11.35
C ASP A 285 22.04 15.19 11.28
N ARG A 286 20.83 15.27 11.84
CA ARG A 286 19.86 14.17 11.86
C ARG A 286 19.40 13.75 10.47
N ALA A 287 19.22 14.70 9.54
CA ALA A 287 18.74 14.40 8.20
C ALA A 287 19.79 13.59 7.43
N ARG A 288 21.05 14.01 7.54
CA ARG A 288 22.20 13.29 6.98
C ARG A 288 22.37 11.91 7.58
N ALA A 289 22.30 11.77 8.91
CA ALA A 289 22.37 10.48 9.59
C ALA A 289 21.27 9.50 9.13
N LYS A 290 20.04 10.01 8.96
CA LYS A 290 18.93 9.22 8.42
C LYS A 290 19.20 8.74 7.00
N LEU A 291 19.66 9.63 6.11
CA LEU A 291 19.95 9.27 4.72
C LEU A 291 21.08 8.24 4.61
N ALA A 292 22.17 8.43 5.36
CA ALA A 292 23.30 7.52 5.37
C ALA A 292 22.89 6.12 5.86
N LEU A 293 22.15 6.03 6.98
CA LEU A 293 21.71 4.74 7.51
C LEU A 293 20.75 4.01 6.56
N LEU A 294 19.79 4.72 5.98
CA LEU A 294 18.88 4.12 4.99
C LEU A 294 19.63 3.72 3.71
N GLY A 295 20.60 4.52 3.28
CA GLY A 295 21.47 4.20 2.14
C GLY A 295 22.27 2.91 2.38
N ALA A 296 22.82 2.74 3.57
CA ALA A 296 23.53 1.53 3.97
C ALA A 296 22.61 0.29 4.02
N VAL A 297 21.41 0.42 4.61
CA VAL A 297 20.43 -0.68 4.72
C VAL A 297 20.02 -1.19 3.33
N TYR A 298 19.80 -0.30 2.38
CA TYR A 298 19.23 -0.63 1.07
C TYR A 298 20.26 -0.68 -0.07
N GLY A 299 21.55 -0.62 0.24
CA GLY A 299 22.63 -0.72 -0.75
C GLY A 299 22.58 0.38 -1.79
N GLN A 300 22.23 1.61 -1.39
CA GLN A 300 22.12 2.73 -2.32
C GLN A 300 23.49 3.04 -2.93
N THR A 301 23.62 2.80 -4.24
CA THR A 301 24.87 3.01 -5.01
C THR A 301 24.95 4.37 -5.73
N SER A 302 23.91 5.21 -5.63
CA SER A 302 23.88 6.55 -6.24
C SER A 302 23.00 7.54 -5.46
N GLY A 303 23.35 8.82 -5.52
CA GLY A 303 22.71 9.91 -4.76
C GLY A 303 23.46 10.28 -3.47
N ASP A 304 22.97 11.30 -2.75
CA ASP A 304 23.67 11.89 -1.59
C ASP A 304 23.88 10.92 -0.42
N GLY A 305 23.22 9.75 -0.39
CA GLY A 305 23.39 8.74 0.67
C GLY A 305 24.80 8.15 0.78
N LEU A 306 25.56 8.08 -0.32
CA LEU A 306 26.95 7.58 -0.33
C LEU A 306 27.99 8.66 -0.06
N ARG A 307 27.69 9.94 -0.28
CA ARG A 307 28.63 11.04 0.00
C ARG A 307 28.92 11.21 1.49
N TYR A 308 28.14 10.53 2.33
CA TYR A 308 28.09 10.72 3.76
C TYR A 308 28.37 9.45 4.56
N LEU A 309 28.59 8.31 3.89
CA LEU A 309 29.21 7.10 4.48
C LEU A 309 30.72 7.26 4.42
#